data_AF-A0A0M0H6V8-F1
#
_entry.id   AF-A0A0M0H6V8-F1
#
_cell.length_a   1.000
_cell.length_b   1.000
_cell.length_c   1.000
_cell.angle_alpha   90.00
_cell.angle_beta   90.00
_cell.angle_gamma   90.00
#
_symmetry.space_group_name_H-M   'P 1'
#
loop_
_entity.id
_entity.type
_entity.pdbx_description
1 polymer ?
#
loop_
_entity_poly.entity_id
_entity_poly.type
_entity_poly.pdbx_seq_one_letter_code
_entity_poly.pdbx_strand_id
1 'polypeptide(L)'
;MTETVGALIGLFGVAIMGLCGWYFDKKKAQKKRGLDERFYLIRDKARATSWQVTLVTMYILFFLVILKVGISVASVLGILLLVHMGSWTALIFYYQAKY
;
A
#
# COMPACT_ATOMS: atom_id res chain seq x y z
N MET A 1 5.73 -3.61 -27.84
CA MET A 1 5.83 -2.18 -27.46
C MET A 1 4.54 -1.71 -26.78
N THR A 2 3.37 -2.04 -27.31
CA THR A 2 2.04 -1.76 -26.73
C THR A 2 1.87 -2.31 -25.30
N GLU A 3 2.27 -3.56 -25.06
CA GLU A 3 2.18 -4.20 -23.73
C GLU A 3 2.96 -3.44 -22.64
N THR A 4 4.17 -2.99 -22.97
CA THR A 4 5.03 -2.23 -22.06
C THR A 4 4.42 -0.87 -21.74
N VAL A 5 3.81 -0.22 -22.75
CA VAL A 5 3.10 1.05 -22.56
C VAL A 5 1.89 0.85 -21.65
N GLY A 6 1.11 -0.21 -21.87
CA GLY A 6 -0.02 -0.56 -21.01
C GLY A 6 0.38 -0.80 -19.56
N ALA A 7 1.47 -1.54 -19.33
CA ALA A 7 2.00 -1.79 -17.99
C ALA A 7 2.44 -0.51 -17.26
N LEU A 8 3.10 0.42 -17.97
CA LEU A 8 3.53 1.71 -17.41
C LEU A 8 2.33 2.61 -17.10
N ILE A 9 1.33 2.66 -17.98
CA ILE A 9 0.08 3.39 -17.74
C ILE A 9 -0.62 2.82 -16.51
N GLY A 10 -0.67 1.49 -16.36
CA GLY A 10 -1.23 0.86 -15.16
C GLY A 10 -0.49 1.26 -13.89
N LEU A 11 0.84 1.15 -13.88
CA LEU A 11 1.67 1.47 -12.71
C LEU A 11 1.53 2.94 -12.28
N PHE A 12 1.76 3.87 -13.22
CA PHE A 12 1.72 5.30 -12.92
C PHE A 12 0.30 5.82 -12.78
N GLY A 13 -0.65 5.29 -13.54
CA GLY A 13 -2.06 5.67 -13.43
C GLY A 13 -2.63 5.35 -12.05
N VAL A 14 -2.36 4.15 -11.53
CA VAL A 14 -2.77 3.77 -10.16
C VAL A 14 -2.06 4.65 -9.12
N ALA A 15 -0.78 4.95 -9.30
CA ALA A 15 -0.04 5.83 -8.39
C ALA A 15 -0.64 7.25 -8.36
N ILE A 16 -0.94 7.83 -9.52
CA ILE A 16 -1.55 9.17 -9.64
C ILE A 16 -2.95 9.17 -9.01
N MET A 17 -3.80 8.20 -9.34
CA MET A 17 -5.14 8.09 -8.76
C MET A 17 -5.10 7.93 -7.24
N GLY A 18 -4.17 7.11 -6.72
CA GLY A 18 -3.97 6.95 -5.28
C GLY A 18 -3.54 8.25 -4.58
N LEU A 19 -2.61 9.00 -5.19
CA LEU A 19 -2.18 10.31 -4.68
C LEU A 19 -3.32 11.34 -4.70
N CYS A 20 -4.10 11.40 -5.79
CA CYS A 20 -5.26 12.27 -5.89
C CYS A 20 -6.29 11.94 -4.82
N GLY A 21 -6.65 10.66 -4.66
CA GLY A 21 -7.59 10.20 -3.63
C GLY A 21 -7.12 10.62 -2.23
N TRP A 22 -5.86 10.32 -1.89
CA TRP A 22 -5.26 10.70 -0.62
C TRP A 22 -5.30 12.21 -0.37
N TYR A 23 -4.98 13.02 -1.39
CA TYR A 23 -5.03 14.49 -1.28
C TYR A 23 -6.45 15.01 -1.04
N PHE A 24 -7.43 14.54 -1.81
CA PHE A 24 -8.82 14.97 -1.67
C PHE A 24 -9.44 14.53 -0.34
N ASP A 25 -9.14 13.30 0.11
CA ASP A 25 -9.59 12.81 1.42
C ASP A 25 -9.02 13.65 2.55
N LYS A 26 -7.73 13.98 2.52
CA LYS A 26 -7.11 14.87 3.51
C LYS A 26 -7.78 16.25 3.51
N LYS A 27 -8.01 16.83 2.34
CA LYS A 27 -8.68 18.14 2.20
C LYS A 27 -10.11 18.10 2.75
N LYS A 28 -10.84 17.00 2.54
CA LYS A 28 -12.20 16.80 3.07
C LYS A 28 -12.20 16.58 4.58
N ALA A 29 -11.25 15.80 5.10
CA ALA A 29 -11.08 15.56 6.54
C ALA A 29 -10.76 16.86 7.29
N GLN A 30 -9.90 17.71 6.73
CA GLN A 30 -9.61 19.04 7.29
C GLN A 30 -10.86 19.91 7.42
N LYS A 31 -11.68 19.98 6.36
CA LYS A 31 -12.94 20.75 6.37
C LYS A 31 -13.93 20.28 7.43
N LYS A 32 -13.90 18.98 7.78
CA LYS A 32 -14.79 18.36 8.76
C LYS A 32 -14.16 18.24 10.16
N ARG A 33 -13.00 18.84 10.42
CA ARG A 33 -12.23 18.68 11.67
C ARG A 33 -11.91 17.20 12.02
N GLY A 34 -11.85 16.33 11.02
CA GLY A 34 -11.57 14.89 11.20
C GLY A 34 -10.08 14.54 11.24
N LEU A 35 -9.20 15.54 11.37
CA LEU A 35 -7.76 15.35 11.64
C LEU A 35 -7.49 15.52 13.14
N ASP A 36 -8.14 14.67 13.94
CA ASP A 36 -7.98 14.63 15.38
C ASP A 36 -6.81 13.72 15.79
N GLU A 37 -6.51 13.65 17.09
CA GLU A 37 -5.47 12.77 17.64
C GLU A 37 -5.70 11.30 17.26
N ARG A 38 -6.98 10.87 17.21
CA ARG A 38 -7.39 9.53 16.79
C ARG A 38 -6.97 9.26 15.34
N PHE A 39 -7.16 10.21 14.43
CA PHE A 39 -6.72 10.08 13.04
C PHE A 39 -5.21 9.80 12.95
N TYR A 40 -4.39 10.57 13.68
CA TYR A 40 -2.94 10.38 13.69
C TYR A 40 -2.55 9.04 14.30
N LEU A 41 -3.15 8.68 15.44
CA LEU A 41 -2.90 7.41 16.11
C LEU A 41 -3.24 6.21 15.22
N ILE A 42 -4.40 6.22 14.57
CA ILE A 42 -4.82 5.17 13.63
C ILE A 42 -3.85 5.06 12.47
N ARG A 43 -3.50 6.19 11.85
CA ARG A 43 -2.63 6.22 10.68
C ARG A 43 -1.24 5.70 11.02
N ASP A 44 -0.69 6.07 12.16
CA ASP A 44 0.65 5.68 12.58
C ASP A 44 0.69 4.20 12.99
N LYS A 45 -0.34 3.70 13.70
CA LYS A 45 -0.50 2.25 13.96
C LYS A 45 -0.65 1.44 12.68
N ALA A 46 -1.52 1.88 11.76
CA ALA A 46 -1.71 1.22 10.47
C ALA A 46 -0.41 1.17 9.66
N ARG A 47 0.36 2.26 9.64
CA ARG A 47 1.66 2.30 8.97
C ARG A 47 2.67 1.34 9.59
N ALA A 48 2.81 1.35 10.91
CA ALA A 48 3.74 0.47 11.62
C ALA A 48 3.40 -1.02 11.39
N THR A 49 2.13 -1.39 11.52
CA THR A 49 1.69 -2.78 11.27
C THR A 49 1.84 -3.15 9.78
N SER A 50 1.60 -2.22 8.85
CA SER A 50 1.82 -2.48 7.42
C SER A 50 3.28 -2.79 7.09
N TRP A 51 4.23 -2.11 7.75
CA TRP A 51 5.66 -2.43 7.62
C TRP A 51 5.99 -3.84 8.10
N GLN A 52 5.37 -4.30 9.19
CA GLN A 52 5.54 -5.68 9.67
C GLN A 52 5.01 -6.70 8.65
N VAL A 53 3.81 -6.46 8.09
CA VAL A 53 3.25 -7.30 7.02
C VAL A 53 4.17 -7.34 5.80
N THR A 54 4.67 -6.17 5.38
CA THR A 54 5.59 -6.05 4.24
C THR A 54 6.88 -6.82 4.47
N LEU A 55 7.45 -6.74 5.68
CA LEU A 55 8.65 -7.47 6.06
C LEU A 55 8.43 -8.98 6.01
N VAL A 56 7.30 -9.47 6.51
CA VAL A 56 6.92 -10.90 6.39
C VAL A 56 6.84 -11.31 4.92
N THR A 57 6.20 -10.51 4.07
CA THR A 57 6.13 -10.76 2.62
C THR A 57 7.50 -10.77 1.96
N MET A 58 8.41 -9.87 2.36
CA MET A 58 9.79 -9.88 1.88
C MET A 58 10.50 -11.20 2.21
N TYR A 59 10.36 -11.72 3.43
CA TYR A 59 10.95 -13.02 3.81
C TYR A 59 10.38 -14.18 2.99
N ILE A 60 9.06 -14.19 2.76
CA ILE A 60 8.41 -15.21 1.93
C ILE A 60 8.95 -15.17 0.50
N LEU A 61 8.99 -13.98 -0.12
CA LEU A 61 9.50 -13.82 -1.49
C LEU A 61 10.98 -14.18 -1.58
N PHE A 62 11.78 -13.82 -0.57
CA PHE A 62 13.20 -14.17 -0.51
C PHE A 62 13.41 -15.68 -0.41
N PHE A 63 12.61 -16.36 0.41
CA PHE A 63 12.61 -17.81 0.50
C PHE A 63 12.26 -18.48 -0.85
N LEU A 64 11.26 -17.97 -1.57
CA LEU A 64 10.90 -18.49 -2.90
C LEU A 64 12.04 -18.32 -3.92
N VAL A 65 12.78 -17.20 -3.85
CA VAL A 65 13.96 -16.98 -4.68
C VAL A 65 15.07 -17.99 -4.37
N ILE A 66 15.32 -18.30 -3.09
CA ILE A 66 16.29 -19.34 -2.68
C ILE A 66 15.90 -20.71 -3.24
N LEU A 67 14.61 -21.03 -3.26
CA LEU A 67 14.07 -22.25 -3.88
C LEU A 67 14.14 -22.26 -5.42
N LYS A 68 14.70 -21.21 -6.04
CA LYS A 68 14.79 -21.04 -7.50
C LYS A 68 13.42 -21.09 -8.19
N VAL A 69 12.37 -20.63 -7.51
CA VAL A 69 11.06 -20.43 -8.16
C VAL A 69 11.23 -19.33 -9.21
N GLY A 70 10.77 -19.60 -10.44
CA GLY A 70 10.91 -18.70 -11.59
C GLY A 70 10.02 -17.46 -11.52
N ILE A 71 10.24 -16.60 -10.51
CA ILE A 71 9.50 -15.35 -10.31
C ILE A 71 10.31 -14.19 -10.90
N SER A 72 9.67 -13.39 -11.76
CA SER A 72 10.32 -12.21 -12.34
C SER A 72 10.51 -11.10 -11.29
N VAL A 73 11.54 -10.27 -11.45
CA VAL A 73 11.78 -9.09 -10.59
C VAL A 73 10.56 -8.15 -10.59
N ALA A 74 9.94 -7.95 -11.75
CA ALA A 74 8.73 -7.13 -11.86
C ALA A 74 7.58 -7.70 -11.02
N SER A 75 7.40 -9.02 -11.00
CA SER A 75 6.40 -9.68 -10.17
C SER A 75 6.71 -9.52 -8.67
N VAL A 76 7.96 -9.67 -8.25
CA VAL A 76 8.38 -9.47 -6.85
C VAL A 76 8.07 -8.04 -6.39
N LEU A 77 8.46 -7.03 -7.18
CA LEU A 77 8.19 -5.63 -6.88
C LEU A 77 6.70 -5.30 -6.89
N GLY A 78 5.95 -5.85 -7.85
CA GLY A 78 4.50 -5.69 -7.93
C GLY A 78 3.77 -6.26 -6.70
N ILE A 79 4.14 -7.47 -6.27
CA ILE A 79 3.59 -8.09 -5.06
C ILE A 79 3.93 -7.25 -3.83
N LEU A 80 5.18 -6.82 -3.66
CA LEU A 80 5.58 -5.97 -2.53
C LEU A 80 4.79 -4.66 -2.49
N LEU A 81 4.61 -4.01 -3.63
CA LEU A 81 3.85 -2.76 -3.73
C LEU A 81 2.38 -2.96 -3.37
N LEU A 82 1.74 -3.99 -3.94
CA LEU A 82 0.34 -4.30 -3.68
C LEU A 82 0.10 -4.70 -2.23
N VAL A 83 0.99 -5.52 -1.65
CA VAL A 83 0.90 -5.90 -0.24
C VAL A 83 1.08 -4.67 0.64
N HIS A 84 2.14 -3.87 0.46
CA HIS A 84 2.40 -2.72 1.32
C HIS A 84 1.26 -1.68 1.30
N MET A 85 0.77 -1.33 0.11
CA MET A 85 -0.30 -0.35 -0.06
C MET A 85 -1.67 -0.92 0.36
N GLY A 86 -1.92 -2.19 0.04
CA GLY A 86 -3.14 -2.91 0.40
C GLY A 86 -3.25 -3.12 1.90
N SER A 87 -2.19 -3.59 2.56
CA SER A 87 -2.19 -3.79 4.02
C SER A 87 -2.33 -2.47 4.75
N TRP A 88 -1.66 -1.41 4.31
CA TRP A 88 -1.82 -0.09 4.94
C TRP A 88 -3.27 0.40 4.88
N THR A 89 -3.89 0.32 3.70
CA THR A 89 -5.29 0.70 3.50
C THR A 89 -6.24 -0.15 4.35
N ALA A 90 -6.10 -1.48 4.31
CA ALA A 90 -6.93 -2.40 5.08
C ALA A 90 -6.79 -2.18 6.59
N LEU A 91 -5.57 -1.91 7.07
CA LEU A 91 -5.30 -1.64 8.48
C LEU A 91 -5.89 -0.31 8.94
N ILE A 92 -5.94 0.71 8.08
CA ILE A 92 -6.68 1.95 8.39
C ILE A 92 -8.14 1.61 8.67
N PHE A 93 -8.81 0.87 7.79
CA PHE A 93 -10.21 0.48 7.99
C PHE A 93 -10.41 -0.39 9.25
N TYR A 94 -9.51 -1.35 9.48
CA TYR A 94 -9.53 -2.19 10.69
C TYR A 94 -9.44 -1.35 11.97
N TYR A 95 -8.46 -0.45 12.07
CA TYR A 95 -8.30 0.39 13.25
C TYR A 95 -9.41 1.43 13.38
N GLN A 96 -10.00 1.91 12.27
CA GLN A 96 -11.19 2.75 12.31
C GLN A 96 -12.41 2.04 12.90
N ALA A 97 -12.59 0.74 12.62
CA ALA A 97 -13.67 -0.05 13.18
C ALA A 97 -13.42 -0.51 14.62
N LYS A 98 -12.14 -0.61 15.01
CA LYS A 98 -11.71 -1.08 16.34
C LYS A 98 -11.80 -0.02 17.43
N TYR A 99 -11.49 1.24 17.11
CA TYR A 99 -11.56 2.39 18.03
C TYR A 99 -12.82 3.20 17.78
#